data_AF-A0A352B9V0-F1
#
_entry.id   AF-A0A352B9V0-F1
#
_cell.length_a   1.000
_cell.length_b   1.000
_cell.length_c   1.000
_cell.angle_alpha   90.00
_cell.angle_beta   90.00
_cell.angle_gamma   90.00
#
_symmetry.space_group_name_H-M   'P 1'
#
loop_
_entity.id
_entity.type
_entity.pdbx_description
1 polymer ?
#
loop_
_entity_poly.entity_id
_entity_poly.type
_entity_poly.pdbx_seq_one_letter_code
_entity_poly.pdbx_strand_id
1 'polypeptide(L)'
;MSSLVSYIVIGAVVLLFIWLLLLFISWQNKKTAAQNKEALVKQTKKNAAANGLLITCPLCSSTLQKGEDLFSRVYRPMKVGDQLCTISGCPHCYPAPEPGLKRECPVCHKTVPVKDGHLVARLFNYSDGKKHVVVTGCTECCRKSP
;
A
#
# COMPACT_ATOMS: atom_id res chain seq x y z
N MET A 1 20.61 52.05 45.83
CA MET A 1 21.26 51.24 44.76
C MET A 1 20.84 49.77 44.80
N SER A 2 20.68 49.18 45.99
CA SER A 2 20.26 47.77 46.19
C SER A 2 18.87 47.42 45.62
N SER A 3 17.88 48.31 45.73
CA SER A 3 16.52 48.09 45.21
C SER A 3 16.46 47.99 43.68
N LEU A 4 17.22 48.83 42.97
CA LEU A 4 17.31 48.84 41.50
C LEU A 4 17.93 47.54 40.96
N VAL A 5 18.98 47.04 41.62
CA VAL A 5 19.63 45.77 41.26
C VAL A 5 18.67 44.59 41.45
N SER A 6 17.89 44.56 42.53
CA SER A 6 16.90 43.49 42.74
C SER A 6 15.81 43.45 41.67
N TYR A 7 15.31 44.59 41.18
CA TYR A 7 14.32 44.60 40.11
C TYR A 7 14.88 44.12 38.76
N ILE A 8 16.14 44.46 38.45
CA ILE A 8 16.81 43.99 37.23
C ILE A 8 17.00 42.47 37.27
N VAL A 9 17.40 41.92 38.42
CA VAL A 9 17.56 40.47 38.59
C VAL A 9 16.22 39.75 38.47
N ILE A 10 15.15 40.26 39.09
CA ILE A 10 13.81 39.67 38.99
C ILE A 10 13.31 39.73 37.53
N GLY A 11 13.50 40.85 36.84
CA GLY A 11 13.13 41.00 35.43
C GLY A 11 13.86 40.02 34.52
N ALA A 12 15.16 39.82 34.74
CA ALA A 12 15.96 38.85 33.99
C ALA A 12 15.47 37.41 34.21
N VAL A 13 15.14 37.03 35.44
CA VAL A 13 14.60 35.70 35.77
C VAL A 13 13.25 35.47 35.09
N VAL A 14 12.35 36.46 35.13
CA VAL A 14 11.02 36.35 34.48
C VAL A 14 11.16 36.18 32.97
N LEU A 15 12.06 36.93 32.32
CA LEU A 15 12.33 36.78 30.89
C LEU A 15 12.89 35.40 30.52
N LEU A 16 13.76 34.85 31.38
CA LEU A 16 14.33 33.51 31.20
C LEU A 16 13.24 32.42 31.28
N PHE A 17 12.31 32.56 32.24
CA PHE A 17 11.17 31.65 32.37
C PHE A 17 10.23 31.74 31.17
N ILE A 18 9.91 32.94 30.68
CA ILE A 18 9.08 33.13 29.48
C ILE A 18 9.73 32.48 28.26
N TRP A 19 11.04 32.65 28.09
CA TRP A 19 11.78 32.05 26.98
C TRP A 19 11.75 30.51 27.02
N LEU A 20 11.95 29.91 28.19
CA LEU A 20 11.85 28.46 28.39
C LEU A 20 10.45 27.92 28.10
N LEU A 21 9.41 28.64 28.51
CA LEU A 21 8.01 28.28 28.25
C LEU A 21 7.70 28.28 26.75
N LEU A 22 8.13 29.31 26.02
CA LEU A 22 7.94 29.40 24.56
C LEU A 22 8.67 28.29 23.81
N LEU A 23 9.90 27.95 24.24
CA LEU A 23 10.63 26.82 23.69
C LEU A 23 9.89 25.50 23.92
N PHE A 24 9.38 25.27 25.13
CA PHE A 24 8.64 24.05 25.46
C PHE A 24 7.38 23.89 24.61
N ILE A 25 6.59 24.96 24.43
CA ILE A 25 5.38 24.95 23.57
C ILE A 25 5.75 24.65 22.12
N SER A 26 6.79 25.29 21.59
CA SER A 26 7.24 25.05 20.21
C SER A 26 7.69 23.61 19.98
N TRP A 27 8.29 22.99 20.99
CA TRP A 27 8.78 21.62 20.93
C TRP A 27 7.63 20.60 20.96
N GLN A 28 6.61 20.86 21.77
CA GLN A 28 5.37 20.07 21.80
C GLN A 28 4.65 20.12 20.44
N ASN A 29 4.47 21.30 19.87
CA ASN A 29 3.76 21.47 18.60
C ASN A 29 4.45 20.73 17.43
N LYS A 30 5.80 20.70 17.41
CA LYS A 30 6.55 19.95 16.39
C LYS A 30 6.32 18.44 16.50
N LYS A 31 6.22 17.88 17.71
CA LYS A 31 5.94 16.44 17.90
C LYS A 31 4.53 16.08 17.43
N THR A 32 3.52 16.88 17.81
CA THR A 32 2.12 16.64 17.41
C THR A 32 1.92 16.80 15.90
N ALA A 33 2.58 17.78 15.28
CA ALA A 33 2.52 17.98 13.82
C ALA A 33 3.15 16.83 13.03
N ALA A 34 4.24 16.23 13.52
CA ALA A 34 4.86 15.06 12.91
C ALA A 34 3.91 13.84 12.96
N GLN A 35 3.31 13.57 14.12
CA GLN A 35 2.36 12.46 14.30
C GLN A 35 1.10 12.61 13.42
N ASN A 36 0.55 13.82 13.32
CA ASN A 36 -0.63 14.09 12.48
C ASN A 36 -0.35 13.89 10.99
N LYS A 37 0.86 14.25 10.51
CA LYS A 37 1.26 14.02 9.12
C LYS A 37 1.36 12.52 8.79
N GLU A 38 1.96 11.73 9.67
CA GLU A 38 2.07 10.27 9.48
C GLU A 38 0.69 9.59 9.49
N ALA A 39 -0.19 10.01 10.39
CA ALA A 39 -1.57 9.51 10.46
C ALA A 39 -2.37 9.84 9.19
N LEU A 40 -2.27 11.06 8.67
CA LEU A 40 -2.91 11.48 7.42
C LEU A 40 -2.39 10.68 6.22
N VAL A 41 -1.07 10.50 6.08
CA VAL A 41 -0.49 9.70 4.99
C VAL A 41 -0.99 8.25 5.05
N LYS A 42 -1.07 7.67 6.25
CA LYS A 42 -1.58 6.30 6.44
C LYS A 42 -3.06 6.18 6.11
N GLN A 43 -3.88 7.16 6.48
CA GLN A 43 -5.30 7.22 6.12
C GLN A 43 -5.50 7.39 4.61
N THR A 44 -4.76 8.28 3.95
CA THR A 44 -4.85 8.49 2.50
C THR A 44 -4.47 7.22 1.73
N LYS A 45 -3.43 6.49 2.14
CA LYS A 45 -3.06 5.20 1.54
C LYS A 45 -4.14 4.13 1.70
N LYS A 46 -4.76 4.05 2.89
CA LYS A 46 -5.89 3.12 3.14
C LYS A 46 -7.11 3.46 2.30
N ASN A 47 -7.45 4.75 2.19
CA ASN A 47 -8.58 5.22 1.39
C ASN A 47 -8.32 5.03 -0.12
N ALA A 48 -7.09 5.22 -0.60
CA ALA A 48 -6.72 4.93 -1.98
C ALA A 48 -6.80 3.43 -2.31
N ALA A 49 -6.40 2.56 -1.37
CA ALA A 49 -6.57 1.12 -1.49
C ALA A 49 -8.06 0.69 -1.45
N ALA A 50 -8.86 1.30 -0.58
CA ALA A 50 -10.30 1.06 -0.48
C ALA A 50 -11.07 1.54 -1.73
N ASN A 51 -10.59 2.59 -2.38
CA ASN A 51 -11.18 3.16 -3.60
C ASN A 51 -10.63 2.55 -4.91
N GLY A 52 -9.83 1.47 -4.84
CA GLY A 52 -9.31 0.78 -6.02
C GLY A 52 -8.33 1.60 -6.87
N LEU A 53 -7.76 2.68 -6.33
CA LEU A 53 -6.92 3.65 -7.06
C LEU A 53 -5.44 3.23 -7.18
N LEU A 54 -4.99 2.26 -6.38
CA LEU A 54 -3.62 1.76 -6.39
C LEU A 54 -3.66 0.24 -6.17
N ILE A 55 -4.01 -0.50 -7.22
CA ILE A 55 -3.93 -1.97 -7.22
C ILE A 55 -2.56 -2.34 -7.75
N THR A 56 -1.82 -3.17 -7.03
CA THR A 56 -0.52 -3.67 -7.49
C THR A 56 -0.68 -4.97 -8.26
N CYS A 57 0.06 -5.13 -9.36
CA CYS A 57 0.08 -6.38 -10.11
C CYS A 57 0.70 -7.50 -9.26
N PRO A 58 0.04 -8.66 -9.10
CA PRO A 58 0.58 -9.76 -8.30
C PRO A 58 1.79 -10.46 -8.92
N LEU A 59 2.10 -10.20 -10.20
CA LEU A 59 3.23 -10.79 -10.91
C LEU A 59 4.47 -9.91 -10.90
N CYS A 60 4.33 -8.63 -11.24
CA CYS A 60 5.46 -7.73 -11.42
C CYS A 60 5.52 -6.61 -10.40
N SER A 61 4.58 -6.56 -9.45
CA SER A 61 4.46 -5.51 -8.43
C SER A 61 4.33 -4.08 -8.96
N SER A 62 4.11 -3.88 -10.26
CA SER A 62 3.84 -2.56 -10.82
C SER A 62 2.50 -2.04 -10.30
N THR A 63 2.43 -0.74 -10.04
CA THR A 63 1.19 -0.05 -9.66
C THR A 63 0.32 0.12 -10.89
N LEU A 64 -0.89 -0.44 -10.87
CA LEU A 64 -1.90 -0.18 -11.90
C LEU A 64 -2.60 1.15 -11.62
N GLN A 65 -2.73 1.97 -12.66
CA GLN A 65 -3.50 3.21 -12.62
C GLN A 65 -5.00 2.96 -12.83
N LYS A 66 -5.81 3.98 -12.54
CA LYS A 66 -7.26 3.92 -12.75
C LYS A 66 -7.57 3.70 -14.24
N GLY A 67 -8.16 2.55 -14.57
CA GLY A 67 -8.50 2.15 -15.94
C GLY A 67 -7.54 1.11 -16.55
N GLU A 68 -6.45 0.77 -15.86
CA GLU A 68 -5.59 -0.36 -16.23
C GLU A 68 -6.11 -1.64 -15.56
N ASP A 69 -6.54 -2.59 -16.37
CA ASP A 69 -7.06 -3.87 -15.88
C ASP A 69 -6.06 -5.02 -16.05
N LEU A 70 -6.19 -6.01 -15.18
CA LEU A 70 -5.44 -7.26 -15.30
C LEU A 70 -6.05 -8.14 -16.39
N PHE A 71 -5.20 -8.64 -17.28
CA PHE A 71 -5.57 -9.68 -18.23
C PHE A 71 -5.81 -10.98 -17.48
N SER A 72 -7.09 -11.34 -17.34
CA SER A 72 -7.53 -12.57 -16.70
C SER A 72 -8.56 -13.30 -17.55
N ARG A 73 -8.61 -14.63 -17.42
CA ARG A 73 -9.59 -15.50 -18.06
C ARG A 73 -10.36 -16.26 -16.99
N VAL A 74 -11.68 -16.22 -17.07
CA VAL A 74 -12.58 -16.96 -16.16
C VAL A 74 -13.21 -18.09 -16.96
N TYR A 75 -13.08 -19.34 -16.50
CA TYR A 75 -13.51 -20.51 -17.28
C TYR A 75 -14.97 -20.89 -17.07
N ARG A 76 -15.61 -20.45 -15.97
CA ARG A 76 -17.00 -20.81 -15.62
C ARG A 76 -17.92 -19.60 -15.74
N PRO A 77 -19.22 -19.81 -16.03
CA PRO A 77 -20.19 -18.72 -16.10
C PRO A 77 -20.33 -18.02 -14.73
N MET A 78 -20.48 -16.70 -14.73
CA MET A 78 -20.47 -15.80 -13.55
C MET A 78 -21.54 -16.10 -12.46
N LYS A 79 -22.39 -17.12 -12.65
CA LYS A 79 -23.49 -17.50 -11.75
C LYS A 79 -23.07 -18.46 -10.62
N VAL A 80 -21.88 -19.05 -10.70
CA VAL A 80 -21.37 -20.02 -9.70
C VAL A 80 -20.56 -19.30 -8.63
N GLY A 81 -20.71 -19.71 -7.36
CA GLY A 81 -20.03 -19.10 -6.22
C GLY A 81 -18.50 -19.25 -6.22
N ASP A 82 -17.96 -20.35 -6.74
CA ASP A 82 -16.52 -20.58 -6.94
C ASP A 82 -16.21 -20.78 -8.44
N GLN A 83 -15.25 -20.00 -8.94
CA GLN A 83 -14.84 -20.01 -10.33
C GLN A 83 -13.32 -20.05 -10.45
N LEU A 84 -12.83 -20.98 -11.27
CA LEU A 84 -11.43 -20.99 -11.64
C LEU A 84 -11.15 -19.83 -12.60
N CYS A 85 -10.13 -19.03 -12.28
CA CYS A 85 -9.62 -17.99 -13.15
C CYS A 85 -8.10 -18.07 -13.29
N THR A 86 -7.59 -17.64 -14.44
CA THR A 86 -6.16 -17.53 -14.71
C THR A 86 -5.80 -16.08 -14.97
N ILE A 87 -4.70 -15.61 -14.38
CA ILE A 87 -4.23 -14.23 -14.50
C ILE A 87 -2.91 -14.25 -15.26
N SER A 88 -2.90 -13.64 -16.44
CA SER A 88 -1.70 -13.55 -17.29
C SER A 88 -0.80 -12.39 -16.87
N GLY A 89 -1.37 -11.30 -16.37
CA GLY A 89 -0.64 -10.14 -15.87
C GLY A 89 -1.32 -8.80 -16.16
N CYS A 90 -0.58 -7.72 -15.95
CA CYS A 90 -0.97 -6.34 -16.27
C CYS A 90 -0.38 -5.89 -17.62
N PRO A 91 -0.80 -4.73 -18.16
CA PRO A 91 -0.28 -4.17 -19.42
C PRO A 91 1.25 -4.02 -19.45
N HIS A 92 1.89 -3.73 -18.30
CA HIS A 92 3.34 -3.59 -18.21
C HIS A 92 4.14 -4.91 -18.25
N CYS A 93 3.52 -6.03 -17.88
CA CYS A 93 4.21 -7.33 -17.78
C CYS A 93 3.74 -8.36 -18.81
N TYR A 94 2.69 -8.05 -19.57
CA TYR A 94 2.07 -8.93 -20.57
C TYR A 94 1.51 -8.05 -21.71
N PRO A 95 1.75 -8.38 -22.99
CA PRO A 95 2.36 -9.61 -23.53
C PRO A 95 3.89 -9.63 -23.52
N ALA A 96 4.56 -8.49 -23.38
CA ALA A 96 6.01 -8.38 -23.23
C ALA A 96 6.33 -7.54 -21.99
N PRO A 97 7.18 -8.02 -21.07
CA PRO A 97 7.54 -7.25 -19.89
C PRO A 97 8.44 -6.08 -20.27
N GLU A 98 8.14 -4.92 -19.69
CA GLU A 98 9.04 -3.76 -19.74
C GLU A 98 10.43 -4.10 -19.17
N PRO A 99 11.50 -3.48 -19.70
CA PRO A 99 12.86 -3.77 -19.25
C PRO A 99 13.03 -3.42 -17.76
N GLY A 100 13.45 -4.41 -16.97
CA GLY A 100 13.64 -4.28 -15.52
C GLY A 100 12.51 -4.87 -14.67
N LEU A 101 11.36 -5.23 -15.25
CA LEU A 101 10.28 -5.91 -14.55
C LEU A 101 10.58 -7.41 -14.37
N LYS A 102 10.50 -7.90 -13.14
CA LYS A 102 10.58 -9.33 -12.83
C LYS A 102 9.18 -9.86 -12.56
N ARG A 103 8.82 -10.96 -13.23
CA ARG A 103 7.56 -11.69 -12.97
C ARG A 103 7.84 -12.75 -11.92
N GLU A 104 7.37 -12.55 -10.70
CA GLU A 104 7.58 -13.46 -9.58
C GLU A 104 6.24 -13.97 -9.06
N CYS A 105 6.18 -15.27 -8.72
CA CYS A 105 4.97 -15.83 -8.12
C CYS A 105 4.88 -15.43 -6.64
N PRO A 106 3.75 -14.87 -6.16
CA PRO A 106 3.59 -14.46 -4.77
C PRO A 106 3.54 -15.63 -3.77
N VAL A 107 3.36 -16.87 -4.25
CA VAL A 107 3.24 -18.07 -3.39
C VAL A 107 4.57 -18.80 -3.24
N CYS A 108 5.33 -18.93 -4.32
CA CYS A 108 6.56 -19.73 -4.33
C CYS A 108 7.81 -18.93 -4.70
N HIS A 109 7.68 -17.62 -4.94
CA HIS A 109 8.78 -16.70 -5.22
C HIS A 109 9.67 -17.05 -6.41
N LYS A 110 9.18 -17.94 -7.29
CA LYS A 110 9.86 -18.33 -8.52
C LYS A 110 9.47 -17.41 -9.66
N THR A 111 10.42 -17.20 -10.57
CA THR A 111 10.18 -16.45 -11.80
C THR A 111 9.14 -17.17 -12.66
N VAL A 112 8.08 -16.45 -13.03
CA VAL A 112 7.02 -16.97 -13.90
C VAL A 112 7.34 -16.57 -15.35
N PRO A 113 7.45 -17.53 -16.29
CA PRO A 113 7.74 -17.22 -17.68
C PRO A 113 6.62 -16.38 -18.31
N VAL A 114 6.98 -15.53 -19.28
CA VAL A 114 6.01 -14.69 -20.01
C VAL A 114 5.19 -15.54 -20.98
N LYS A 115 5.85 -16.52 -21.63
CA LYS A 115 5.21 -17.50 -22.49
C LYS A 115 4.59 -18.58 -21.61
N ASP A 116 3.29 -18.81 -21.76
CA ASP A 116 2.47 -19.84 -21.11
C ASP A 116 2.37 -19.80 -19.56
N GLY A 117 3.23 -19.02 -18.89
CA GLY A 117 3.23 -18.84 -17.44
C GLY A 117 2.13 -17.87 -16.97
N HIS A 118 1.18 -18.41 -16.21
CA HIS A 118 0.07 -17.67 -15.63
C HIS A 118 -0.09 -17.98 -14.14
N LEU A 119 -0.76 -17.08 -13.42
CA LEU A 119 -1.23 -17.36 -12.08
C LEU A 119 -2.57 -18.08 -12.15
N VAL A 120 -2.75 -19.07 -11.29
CA VAL A 120 -4.01 -19.75 -11.04
C VAL A 120 -4.65 -19.09 -9.83
N ALA A 121 -5.88 -18.65 -9.99
CA ALA A 121 -6.65 -18.00 -8.95
C ALA A 121 -8.09 -18.53 -8.93
N ARG A 122 -8.78 -18.30 -7.82
CA ARG A 122 -10.21 -18.55 -7.68
C ARG A 122 -10.94 -17.24 -7.47
N LEU A 123 -12.00 -17.04 -8.24
CA LEU A 123 -12.92 -15.93 -8.15
C LEU A 123 -14.14 -16.40 -7.37
N PHE A 124 -14.33 -15.79 -6.20
CA PHE A 124 -15.50 -16.02 -5.35
C PHE A 124 -16.54 -14.91 -5.59
N ASN A 125 -17.74 -15.32 -5.98
CA ASN A 125 -18.88 -14.42 -6.11
C ASN A 125 -19.73 -14.53 -4.85
N TYR A 126 -19.74 -13.49 -4.03
CA TYR A 126 -20.61 -13.42 -2.85
C TYR A 126 -22.02 -12.98 -3.23
N SER A 127 -23.01 -13.34 -2.40
CA SER A 127 -24.42 -12.95 -2.55
C SER A 127 -24.63 -11.44 -2.64
N ASP A 128 -23.75 -10.67 -2.00
CA ASP A 128 -23.81 -9.20 -1.92
C ASP A 128 -23.29 -8.52 -3.21
N GLY A 129 -23.02 -9.29 -4.28
CA GLY A 129 -22.50 -8.81 -5.55
C GLY A 129 -21.00 -8.50 -5.55
N LYS A 130 -20.34 -8.54 -4.38
CA LYS A 130 -18.89 -8.38 -4.24
C LYS A 130 -18.16 -9.61 -4.79
N LYS A 131 -17.06 -9.34 -5.50
CA LYS A 131 -16.20 -10.36 -6.09
C LYS A 131 -14.83 -10.31 -5.45
N HIS A 132 -14.35 -11.46 -5.01
CA HIS A 132 -13.01 -11.58 -4.42
C HIS A 132 -12.19 -12.59 -5.20
N VAL A 133 -10.99 -12.18 -5.60
CA VAL A 133 -10.02 -13.07 -6.25
C VAL A 133 -8.99 -13.49 -5.23
N VAL A 134 -8.78 -14.80 -5.11
CA VAL A 134 -7.74 -15.39 -4.28
C VAL A 134 -6.73 -16.09 -5.20
N VAL A 135 -5.48 -15.65 -5.17
CA VAL A 135 -4.40 -16.26 -5.94
C VAL A 135 -3.94 -17.54 -5.23
N THR A 136 -4.04 -18.67 -5.91
CA THR A 136 -3.65 -19.99 -5.37
C THR A 136 -2.17 -20.29 -5.65
N GLY A 137 -1.64 -19.88 -6.80
CA GLY A 137 -0.26 -20.16 -7.19
C GLY A 137 0.02 -19.81 -8.66
N CYS A 138 1.20 -20.20 -9.16
CA CYS A 138 1.51 -20.18 -10.58
C CYS A 138 1.42 -21.58 -11.19
N THR A 139 1.51 -21.67 -12.52
CA THR A 139 1.57 -22.93 -13.28
C THR A 139 2.55 -23.95 -12.70
N GLU A 140 3.74 -23.53 -12.29
CA GLU A 140 4.77 -24.40 -11.72
C GLU A 140 4.43 -24.91 -10.32
N CYS A 141 3.82 -24.05 -9.51
CA CYS A 141 3.58 -24.33 -8.09
C CYS A 141 2.30 -25.15 -7.90
N CYS A 142 1.29 -24.95 -8.76
CA CYS A 142 0.10 -25.79 -8.81
C CYS A 142 0.35 -27.16 -9.47
N ARG A 143 1.41 -27.33 -10.28
CA ARG A 143 1.78 -28.65 -10.84
C ARG A 143 2.41 -29.58 -9.79
N LYS A 144 2.96 -29.02 -8.71
CA LYS A 144 3.68 -29.75 -7.66
C LYS A 144 2.84 -30.09 -6.43
N SER A 145 1.57 -29.70 -6.37
CA SER A 145 0.69 -30.13 -5.27
C SER A 145 0.31 -31.61 -5.49
N PRO A 146 0.63 -32.51 -4.54
CA PRO A 146 0.24 -33.92 -4.59
C PRO A 146 -1.28 -34.11 -4.52
#